data_AF-A0A349C001-F1
#
_entry.id   AF-A0A349C001-F1
#
_cell.length_a   1.000
_cell.length_b   1.000
_cell.length_c   1.000
_cell.angle_alpha   90.00
_cell.angle_beta   90.00
_cell.angle_gamma   90.00
#
_symmetry.space_group_name_H-M   'P 1'
#
loop_
_entity.id
_entity.type
_entity.pdbx_description
1 polymer ?
#
loop_
_entity_poly.entity_id
_entity_poly.type
_entity_poly.pdbx_seq_one_letter_code
_entity_poly.pdbx_strand_id
1 'polypeptide(L)'
;MIFTRLRPLLPSGGLQNEQSIIEDFKKSKRVEKYRIGEKAVYIPAGFSWKYLLKEDIQLVRKGKWLIQSENGVAPFSMEAPALRLRHPGGESVLELEKEKNAEKALALINWTM
;
A
#
# COMPACT_ATOMS: atom_id res chain seq x y z
N MET A 1 -7.95 -23.27 -21.77
CA MET A 1 -7.08 -22.37 -20.97
C MET A 1 -7.92 -21.75 -19.86
N ILE A 2 -7.74 -22.19 -18.62
CA ILE A 2 -8.45 -21.64 -17.46
C ILE A 2 -7.66 -20.43 -16.98
N PHE A 3 -8.21 -19.22 -17.17
CA PHE A 3 -7.68 -18.02 -16.53
C PHE A 3 -8.03 -18.08 -15.05
N THR A 4 -7.16 -18.71 -14.26
CA THR A 4 -7.28 -18.71 -12.80
C THR A 4 -7.03 -17.28 -12.33
N ARG A 5 -8.11 -16.54 -12.05
CA ARG A 5 -8.04 -15.20 -11.46
C ARG A 5 -7.17 -15.29 -10.21
N LEU A 6 -5.99 -14.68 -10.25
CA LEU A 6 -5.03 -14.60 -9.16
C LEU A 6 -5.76 -14.12 -7.90
N ARG A 7 -6.03 -15.04 -6.97
CA ARG A 7 -6.58 -14.71 -5.66
C ARG A 7 -5.41 -14.27 -4.78
N PRO A 8 -5.46 -13.10 -4.13
CA PRO A 8 -4.45 -12.75 -3.15
C PRO A 8 -4.44 -13.82 -2.05
N LEU A 9 -3.26 -14.33 -1.71
CA LEU A 9 -3.08 -15.19 -0.55
C LEU A 9 -3.17 -14.30 0.69
N LEU A 10 -4.32 -14.34 1.37
CA LEU A 10 -4.56 -13.61 2.61
C LEU A 10 -3.97 -14.44 3.77
N PRO A 11 -3.12 -13.86 4.66
CA PRO A 11 -2.72 -14.56 5.88
C PRO A 11 -3.94 -14.78 6.77
N SER A 12 -4.01 -15.98 7.35
CA SER A 12 -5.14 -16.57 8.06
C SER A 12 -5.76 -15.63 9.11
N GLY A 13 -6.85 -14.96 8.74
CA GLY A 13 -7.63 -14.13 9.64
C GLY A 13 -9.12 -14.32 9.40
N GLY A 14 -9.68 -15.43 9.90
CA GLY A 14 -11.11 -15.67 10.06
C GLY A 14 -11.97 -15.67 8.79
N LEU A 15 -12.66 -16.78 8.53
CA LEU A 15 -13.56 -17.02 7.39
C LEU A 15 -14.65 -15.94 7.13
N GLN A 16 -14.90 -15.00 8.05
CA GLN A 16 -15.82 -13.87 7.86
C GLN A 16 -15.17 -12.61 7.25
N ASN A 17 -13.84 -12.48 7.27
CA ASN A 17 -13.12 -11.31 6.74
C ASN A 17 -12.77 -11.42 5.24
N GLU A 18 -12.60 -12.63 4.71
CA GLU A 18 -12.05 -12.82 3.37
C GLU A 18 -12.96 -12.26 2.26
N GLN A 19 -14.26 -12.51 2.31
CA GLN A 19 -15.20 -11.98 1.31
C GLN A 19 -15.28 -10.45 1.37
N SER A 20 -15.35 -9.88 2.57
CA SER A 20 -15.41 -8.43 2.74
C SER A 20 -14.14 -7.74 2.23
N ILE A 21 -12.97 -8.33 2.41
CA ILE A 21 -11.70 -7.79 1.92
C ILE A 21 -11.59 -7.93 0.40
N ILE A 22 -12.08 -9.03 -0.18
CA ILE A 22 -12.13 -9.19 -1.64
C ILE A 22 -13.05 -8.14 -2.28
N GLU A 23 -14.21 -7.84 -1.68
CA GLU A 23 -15.10 -6.78 -2.15
C GLU A 23 -14.50 -5.39 -1.99
N ASP A 24 -13.84 -5.13 -0.86
CA ASP A 24 -13.10 -3.89 -0.61
C ASP A 24 -11.98 -3.70 -1.65
N PHE A 25 -11.21 -4.75 -1.96
CA PHE A 25 -10.19 -4.71 -3.00
C PHE A 25 -10.76 -4.39 -4.39
N LYS A 26 -11.95 -4.89 -4.71
CA LYS A 26 -12.62 -4.56 -5.99
C LYS A 26 -13.05 -3.10 -6.06
N LYS A 27 -13.51 -2.54 -4.93
CA LYS A 27 -13.94 -1.13 -4.81
C LYS A 27 -12.78 -0.17 -4.53
N SER A 28 -11.58 -0.69 -4.25
CA SER A 28 -10.40 0.10 -3.91
C SER A 28 -9.98 1.08 -5.00
N LYS A 29 -9.46 2.23 -4.59
CA LYS A 29 -8.89 3.22 -5.49
C LYS A 29 -7.40 2.95 -5.68
N ARG A 30 -6.97 2.90 -6.94
CA ARG A 30 -5.55 2.77 -7.27
C ARG A 30 -4.83 4.10 -7.09
N VAL A 31 -3.71 4.06 -6.39
CA VAL A 31 -2.74 5.16 -6.26
C VAL A 31 -1.38 4.61 -6.64
N GLU A 32 -0.94 4.90 -7.86
CA GLU A 32 0.31 4.38 -8.44
C GLU A 32 0.39 2.84 -8.42
N LYS A 33 1.35 2.30 -7.66
CA LYS A 33 1.54 0.87 -7.44
C LYS A 33 0.69 0.30 -6.30
N TYR A 34 0.03 1.14 -5.51
CA TYR A 34 -0.80 0.75 -4.37
C TYR A 34 -2.28 0.79 -4.70
N ARG A 35 -3.07 0.07 -3.91
CA ARG A 35 -4.53 0.19 -3.90
C ARG A 35 -4.98 0.51 -2.49
N ILE A 36 -5.91 1.44 -2.34
CA ILE A 36 -6.43 1.84 -1.03
C ILE A 36 -7.94 1.64 -1.08
N GLY A 37 -8.40 0.67 -0.32
CA GLY A 37 -9.82 0.40 -0.10
C GLY A 37 -10.40 1.27 1.00
N GLU A 38 -11.64 0.98 1.34
CA GLU A 38 -12.30 1.54 2.50
C GLU A 38 -11.72 0.93 3.77
N LYS A 39 -11.54 -0.39 3.80
CA LYS A 39 -11.08 -1.16 4.96
C LYS A 39 -9.58 -1.37 5.04
N ALA A 40 -8.91 -1.51 3.90
CA ALA A 40 -7.50 -1.88 3.88
C ALA A 40 -6.66 -1.12 2.86
N VAL A 41 -5.36 -1.03 3.12
CA VAL A 41 -4.33 -0.57 2.20
C VAL A 41 -3.63 -1.79 1.60
N TYR A 42 -3.64 -1.91 0.28
CA TYR A 42 -3.08 -3.03 -0.44
C TYR A 42 -1.73 -2.66 -1.06
N ILE A 43 -0.73 -3.45 -0.72
CA ILE A 43 0.68 -3.28 -1.05
C ILE A 43 1.11 -4.41 -1.99
N PRO A 44 1.68 -4.11 -3.17
CA PRO A 44 2.17 -5.14 -4.07
C PRO A 44 3.35 -5.88 -3.44
N ALA A 45 3.32 -7.21 -3.49
CA ALA A 45 4.36 -8.10 -2.99
C ALA A 45 4.64 -9.19 -4.03
N GLY A 46 5.47 -8.86 -5.02
CA GLY A 46 5.77 -9.72 -6.17
C GLY A 46 4.52 -9.95 -7.03
N PHE A 47 4.12 -11.21 -7.17
CA PHE A 47 2.91 -11.62 -7.91
C PHE A 47 1.62 -11.56 -7.08
N SER A 48 1.71 -11.12 -5.83
CA SER A 48 0.60 -11.10 -4.88
C SER A 48 0.38 -9.69 -4.32
N TRP A 49 -0.76 -9.50 -3.64
CA TRP A 49 -1.07 -8.28 -2.89
C TRP A 49 -1.11 -8.63 -1.41
N LYS A 50 -0.28 -7.94 -0.62
CA LYS A 50 -0.45 -7.87 0.83
C LYS A 50 -1.47 -6.78 1.14
N TYR A 51 -2.13 -6.87 2.28
CA TYR A 51 -3.02 -5.83 2.76
C TYR A 51 -2.70 -5.50 4.20
N LEU A 52 -2.93 -4.25 4.56
CA LEU A 52 -2.85 -3.72 5.91
C LEU A 52 -4.22 -3.13 6.24
N LEU A 53 -4.90 -3.67 7.25
CA LEU A 53 -6.19 -3.13 7.68
C LEU A 53 -5.97 -1.72 8.22
N LYS A 54 -6.85 -0.79 7.87
CA LYS A 54 -6.75 0.59 8.37
C LYS A 54 -6.92 0.66 9.88
N GLU A 55 -7.71 -0.26 10.46
CA GLU A 55 -7.89 -0.41 11.91
C GLU A 55 -6.56 -0.72 12.62
N ASP A 56 -5.62 -1.38 11.94
CA ASP A 56 -4.28 -1.67 12.46
C ASP A 56 -3.29 -0.50 12.24
N ILE A 57 -3.66 0.51 11.45
CA ILE A 57 -2.78 1.67 11.19
C ILE A 57 -2.90 2.66 12.35
N GLN A 58 -1.91 2.63 13.23
CA GLN A 58 -1.83 3.53 14.39
C GLN A 58 -1.45 4.95 13.98
N LEU A 59 -0.62 5.10 12.94
CA LEU A 59 -0.11 6.40 12.53
C LEU A 59 0.30 6.41 11.06
N VAL A 60 -0.03 7.50 10.37
CA VAL A 60 0.45 7.78 9.01
C VAL A 60 1.29 9.05 9.03
N ARG A 61 2.55 8.97 8.60
CA ARG A 61 3.43 10.13 8.46
C ARG A 61 3.87 10.32 7.03
N LYS A 62 3.87 11.57 6.55
CA LYS A 62 4.57 11.92 5.32
C LYS A 62 6.08 11.76 5.57
N GLY A 63 6.75 11.09 4.65
CA GLY A 63 8.19 10.89 4.67
C GLY A 63 8.77 11.12 3.28
N LYS A 64 10.08 10.93 3.17
CA LYS A 64 10.79 10.89 1.91
C LYS A 64 11.56 9.57 1.83
N TRP A 65 11.59 8.99 0.65
CA TRP A 65 12.39 7.82 0.29
C TRP A 65 13.50 8.28 -0.63
N LEU A 66 14.75 7.91 -0.32
CA LEU A 66 15.90 8.33 -1.08
C LEU A 66 16.24 7.23 -2.09
N ILE A 67 15.97 7.51 -3.36
CA ILE A 67 16.29 6.59 -4.45
C ILE A 67 17.76 6.85 -4.83
N GLN A 68 18.61 5.86 -4.57
CA GLN A 68 20.00 5.86 -5.00
C GLN A 68 20.17 4.86 -6.15
N SER A 69 20.73 5.31 -7.26
CA SER A 69 21.15 4.41 -8.34
C SER A 69 22.66 4.22 -8.25
N GLU A 70 23.09 2.99 -7.99
CA GLU A 70 24.52 2.61 -8.01
C GLU A 70 25.01 2.19 -9.41
N ASN A 71 24.11 1.97 -10.38
CA ASN A 71 24.47 1.45 -11.69
C ASN A 71 24.43 2.54 -12.78
N GLY A 72 25.59 3.14 -13.06
CA GLY A 72 25.88 3.88 -14.29
C GLY A 72 26.34 5.34 -14.10
N VAL A 73 27.62 5.60 -14.43
CA VAL A 73 28.37 6.85 -14.78
C VAL A 73 28.13 8.15 -13.97
N ALA A 74 26.96 8.39 -13.37
CA ALA A 74 26.72 9.49 -12.44
C ALA A 74 25.72 9.04 -11.34
N PRO A 75 26.15 8.90 -10.08
CA PRO A 75 25.22 8.60 -8.99
C PRO A 75 24.24 9.76 -8.86
N PHE A 76 22.94 9.47 -8.97
CA PHE A 76 21.89 10.42 -8.64
C PHE A 76 21.19 9.99 -7.35
N SER A 77 20.88 10.97 -6.52
CA SER A 77 20.02 10.82 -5.35
C SER A 77 18.75 11.61 -5.61
N MET A 78 17.60 10.93 -5.61
CA MET A 78 16.31 11.57 -5.77
C MET A 78 15.47 11.36 -4.51
N GLU A 79 15.01 12.45 -3.92
CA GLU A 79 14.02 12.39 -2.84
C GLU A 79 12.62 12.17 -3.45
N ALA A 80 12.08 10.97 -3.27
CA ALA A 80 10.71 10.63 -3.63
C ALA A 80 9.80 10.75 -2.39
N PRO A 81 8.57 11.24 -2.54
CA PRO A 81 7.63 11.30 -1.43
C PRO A 81 7.22 9.89 -0.97
N ALA A 82 6.99 9.72 0.33
CA ALA A 82 6.57 8.44 0.90
C ALA A 82 5.54 8.62 2.02
N LEU A 83 4.78 7.58 2.30
CA LEU A 83 3.96 7.49 3.52
C LEU A 83 4.49 6.37 4.41
N ARG A 84 4.74 6.67 5.67
CA ARG A 84 5.11 5.69 6.68
C ARG A 84 3.87 5.31 7.48
N LEU A 85 3.50 4.04 7.43
CA LEU A 85 2.36 3.46 8.13
C LEU A 85 2.89 2.67 9.32
N ARG A 86 2.56 3.12 10.53
CA ARG A 86 2.87 2.38 11.76
C ARG A 86 1.71 1.45 12.10
N HIS A 87 2.02 0.19 12.36
CA HIS A 87 1.07 -0.84 12.76
C HIS A 87 1.69 -1.75 13.85
N PRO A 88 0.91 -2.59 14.56
CA PRO A 88 1.44 -3.43 15.64
C PRO A 88 2.62 -4.32 15.23
N GLY A 89 2.64 -4.75 13.96
CA GLY A 89 3.71 -5.56 13.37
C GLY A 89 4.94 -4.78 12.87
N GLY A 90 4.99 -3.45 13.01
CA GLY A 90 6.14 -2.63 12.59
C GLY A 90 5.78 -1.37 11.80
N GLU A 91 6.70 -0.93 10.94
CA GLU A 91 6.51 0.22 10.05
C GLU A 91 6.57 -0.24 8.59
N SER A 92 5.55 0.12 7.81
CA SER A 92 5.49 -0.11 6.36
C SER A 92 5.66 1.21 5.62
N VAL A 93 6.52 1.23 4.60
CA VAL A 93 6.76 2.43 3.79
C VAL A 93 6.06 2.29 2.45
N LEU A 94 5.16 3.22 2.15
CA LEU A 94 4.58 3.42 0.83
C LEU A 94 5.43 4.43 0.06
N GLU A 95 6.26 3.94 -0.84
CA GLU A 95 7.09 4.72 -1.75
C GLU A 95 6.26 5.25 -2.92
N LEU A 96 6.13 6.57 -3.03
CA LEU A 96 5.31 7.21 -4.05
C LEU A 96 6.21 8.04 -4.97
N GLU A 97 5.85 8.12 -6.24
CA GLU A 97 6.68 8.85 -7.21
C GLU A 97 6.31 10.34 -7.24
N LYS A 98 5.08 10.69 -6.84
CA LYS A 98 4.55 12.07 -6.92
C LYS A 98 3.94 12.53 -5.60
N GLU A 99 4.19 13.79 -5.24
CA GLU A 99 3.70 14.36 -3.98
C GLU A 99 2.16 14.40 -3.95
N LYS A 100 1.52 14.74 -5.07
CA LYS A 100 0.06 14.66 -5.25
C LYS A 100 -0.50 13.27 -4.95
N ASN A 101 0.26 12.21 -5.22
CA ASN A 101 -0.14 10.84 -4.93
C ASN A 101 0.03 10.51 -3.45
N ALA A 102 1.05 11.06 -2.77
CA ALA A 102 1.18 11.00 -1.32
C ALA A 102 0.03 11.70 -0.60
N GLU A 103 -0.40 12.86 -1.08
CA GLU A 103 -1.57 13.54 -0.53
C GLU A 103 -2.86 12.77 -0.78
N LYS A 104 -3.04 12.22 -1.99
CA LYS A 104 -4.18 11.39 -2.32
C LYS A 104 -4.23 10.10 -1.48
N ALA A 105 -3.09 9.44 -1.31
CA ALA A 105 -2.99 8.24 -0.47
C ALA A 105 -3.27 8.58 0.99
N LEU A 106 -2.69 9.66 1.52
CA LEU A 106 -2.94 10.13 2.87
C LEU A 106 -4.43 10.44 3.09
N ALA A 107 -5.05 11.17 2.15
CA ALA A 107 -6.47 11.48 2.21
C ALA A 107 -7.33 10.21 2.22
N LEU A 108 -6.99 9.19 1.42
CA LEU A 108 -7.74 7.93 1.38
C LEU A 108 -7.54 7.06 2.64
N ILE A 109 -6.39 7.19 3.32
CA ILE A 109 -6.10 6.43 4.54
C ILE A 109 -6.70 7.11 5.77
N ASN A 110 -6.59 8.44 5.88
CA ASN A 110 -7.07 9.21 7.04
C ASN A 110 -8.59 9.49 7.02
N TRP A 111 -9.33 9.09 5.97
CA TRP A 111 -10.77 9.33 5.89
C TRP A 111 -11.58 8.25 6.60
N THR A 112 -11.48 8.20 7.93
CA THR A 112 -12.51 7.67 8.85
C THR A 112 -12.07 7.99 10.29
N MET A 113 -12.19 9.26 10.66
CA MET A 113 -12.48 9.67 12.04
C MET A 113 -13.75 10.50 12.01
#